data_AF-A0A3L7S1A8-F1
#
_entry.id   AF-A0A3L7S1A8-F1
#
_cell.length_a   1.000
_cell.length_b   1.000
_cell.length_c   1.000
_cell.angle_alpha   90.00
_cell.angle_beta   90.00
_cell.angle_gamma   90.00
#
_symmetry.space_group_name_H-M   'P 1'
#
loop_
_entity.id
_entity.type
_entity.pdbx_description
1 polymer ?
#
loop_
_entity_poly.entity_id
_entity_poly.type
_entity_poly.pdbx_seq_one_letter_code
_entity_poly.pdbx_strand_id
1 'polypeptide(L)'
;MKKRSARPGDSRNHERRFSERQTARGEDDDNLATREGRPVRLPATTDAAEEGAEEVGGNALADGIAAAVDALRPHLRAILMGIGCLLLAAISWLWLQQQRAALVAKSWDDYMFAISPVDPAALADVATQHPGTPAGEWADLIQAEMALDEGAELLFVDRDRAMPKLQAAADGYAALLVGRQKGLLAERAMFGLAKANESLGKVDDARQGYEAVASDYPGGALAGMARQRSRSLEGERAQEWYTWFAAQKMTPPTPVDNSPILGAPAGGFGDAAPAGAALAPETEAPAPETEAPAPETETPAAEGAPATTPAAQE
;
A
#
# COMPACT_ATOMS: atom_id res chain seq x y z
N MET A 1 -42.53 27.39 -24.87
CA MET A 1 -42.58 25.96 -25.24
C MET A 1 -41.61 25.17 -24.37
N LYS A 2 -42.16 24.19 -23.65
CA LYS A 2 -41.57 22.98 -23.00
C LYS A 2 -40.15 23.04 -22.39
N LYS A 3 -40.15 23.21 -21.07
CA LYS A 3 -39.13 22.74 -20.11
C LYS A 3 -39.03 21.20 -20.18
N ARG A 4 -37.82 20.62 -20.16
CA ARG A 4 -37.61 19.20 -19.88
C ARG A 4 -36.86 19.07 -18.55
N SER A 5 -37.57 18.52 -17.57
CA SER A 5 -37.05 18.06 -16.29
C SER A 5 -36.26 16.77 -16.49
N ALA A 6 -35.06 16.70 -15.93
CA ALA A 6 -34.36 15.45 -15.71
C ALA A 6 -34.62 15.01 -14.26
N ARG A 7 -35.10 13.77 -14.12
CA ARG A 7 -35.40 13.08 -12.86
C ARG A 7 -34.11 12.79 -12.08
N PRO A 8 -34.09 12.93 -10.75
CA PRO A 8 -33.06 12.35 -9.89
C PRO A 8 -33.27 10.82 -9.82
N GLY A 9 -32.25 10.06 -10.21
CA GLY A 9 -32.19 8.61 -10.04
C GLY A 9 -31.76 8.27 -8.63
N ASP A 10 -32.62 7.51 -7.96
CA ASP A 10 -32.47 6.90 -6.65
C ASP A 10 -31.41 5.79 -6.68
N SER A 11 -30.24 6.04 -6.09
CA SER A 11 -29.20 5.02 -5.86
C SER A 11 -29.04 4.79 -4.36
N ARG A 12 -30.07 4.21 -3.75
CA ARG A 12 -30.02 3.64 -2.40
C ARG A 12 -29.73 2.14 -2.46
N ASN A 13 -28.85 1.71 -1.56
CA ASN A 13 -28.71 0.34 -1.03
C ASN A 13 -28.18 -0.75 -1.96
N HIS A 14 -26.85 -0.81 -2.08
CA HIS A 14 -26.13 -2.08 -2.25
C HIS A 14 -24.85 -2.12 -1.38
N GLU A 15 -24.99 -1.87 -0.08
CA GLU A 15 -23.99 -2.28 0.92
C GLU A 15 -24.62 -3.32 1.84
N ARG A 16 -24.63 -4.58 1.38
CA ARG A 16 -24.78 -5.74 2.26
C ARG A 16 -23.88 -6.87 1.77
N ARG A 17 -23.01 -7.30 2.69
CA ARG A 17 -22.39 -8.62 2.81
C ARG A 17 -21.25 -8.96 1.84
N PHE A 18 -20.04 -8.54 2.19
CA PHE A 18 -18.81 -9.18 1.66
C PHE A 18 -17.67 -9.30 2.68
N SER A 19 -17.95 -9.35 3.98
CA SER A 19 -16.92 -9.41 5.03
C SER A 19 -17.10 -10.59 6.00
N GLU A 20 -17.38 -11.81 5.50
CA GLU A 20 -17.55 -12.98 6.39
C GLU A 20 -17.13 -14.33 5.77
N ARG A 21 -16.17 -14.35 4.84
CA ARG A 21 -15.55 -15.59 4.38
C ARG A 21 -14.05 -15.42 4.20
N GLN A 22 -13.28 -15.57 5.26
CA GLN A 22 -11.89 -16.08 5.20
C GLN A 22 -11.25 -16.14 6.60
N THR A 23 -11.69 -17.07 7.45
CA THR A 23 -10.84 -17.71 8.50
C THR A 23 -11.49 -19.02 8.92
N ALA A 24 -11.45 -20.03 8.04
CA ALA A 24 -11.67 -21.42 8.40
C ALA A 24 -10.73 -22.27 7.54
N ARG A 25 -9.43 -22.06 7.77
CA ARG A 25 -8.34 -22.96 7.42
C ARG A 25 -8.07 -23.66 8.75
N GLY A 26 -8.73 -24.78 9.03
CA GLY A 26 -8.43 -26.04 8.37
C GLY A 26 -7.21 -26.62 9.07
N GLU A 27 -7.37 -26.87 10.37
CA GLU A 27 -6.37 -27.34 11.32
C GLU A 27 -6.97 -28.60 11.94
N ASP A 28 -7.17 -29.62 11.10
CA ASP A 28 -7.71 -30.93 11.46
C ASP A 28 -7.19 -31.94 10.42
N ASP A 29 -5.89 -32.28 10.47
CA ASP A 29 -5.34 -33.35 9.63
C ASP A 29 -4.21 -34.14 10.33
N ASP A 30 -4.31 -34.31 11.64
CA ASP A 30 -3.47 -35.24 12.42
C ASP A 30 -4.36 -36.19 13.25
N ASN A 31 -5.09 -37.08 12.57
CA ASN A 31 -5.69 -38.24 13.24
C ASN A 31 -5.85 -39.44 12.28
N LEU A 32 -4.71 -39.96 11.80
CA LEU A 32 -4.63 -41.22 11.03
C LEU A 32 -4.07 -42.39 11.86
N ALA A 33 -4.32 -42.41 13.16
CA ALA A 33 -3.95 -43.52 14.02
C ALA A 33 -5.14 -43.94 14.88
N THR A 34 -5.87 -44.96 14.41
CA THR A 34 -6.77 -45.92 15.10
C THR A 34 -8.13 -46.06 14.43
N ARG A 35 -8.16 -46.77 13.29
CA ARG A 35 -9.36 -47.50 12.88
C ARG A 35 -9.05 -48.99 12.87
N GLU A 36 -8.81 -49.51 14.07
CA GLU A 36 -8.81 -50.95 14.32
C GLU A 36 -10.23 -51.50 14.13
N GLY A 37 -10.33 -52.69 13.53
CA GLY A 37 -11.37 -53.64 13.93
C GLY A 37 -12.68 -53.70 13.14
N ARG A 38 -12.68 -53.61 11.81
CA ARG A 38 -13.80 -54.18 11.01
C ARG A 38 -13.35 -55.43 10.26
N PRO A 39 -13.71 -56.65 10.71
CA PRO A 39 -13.45 -57.86 9.93
C PRO A 39 -14.32 -57.82 8.68
N VAL A 40 -13.67 -57.63 7.53
CA VAL A 40 -14.28 -57.80 6.21
C VAL A 40 -14.64 -59.28 6.08
N ARG A 41 -15.92 -59.61 6.14
CA ARG A 41 -16.42 -60.92 5.74
C ARG A 41 -16.31 -61.02 4.23
N LEU A 42 -15.27 -61.68 3.75
CA LEU A 42 -15.19 -62.16 2.38
C LEU A 42 -16.23 -63.28 2.19
N PRO A 43 -17.05 -63.26 1.14
CA PRO A 43 -17.86 -64.41 0.79
C PRO A 43 -16.92 -65.55 0.38
N ALA A 44 -16.98 -66.66 1.12
CA ALA A 44 -16.36 -67.90 0.72
C ALA A 44 -17.02 -68.38 -0.57
N THR A 45 -16.31 -68.21 -1.68
CA THR A 45 -16.60 -68.93 -2.93
C THR A 45 -15.84 -70.24 -2.84
N THR A 46 -16.53 -71.29 -2.41
CA THR A 46 -16.09 -72.67 -2.58
C THR A 46 -16.53 -73.16 -3.95
N ASP A 47 -15.61 -73.86 -4.60
CA ASP A 47 -15.81 -74.80 -5.71
C ASP A 47 -16.25 -74.23 -7.06
N ALA A 48 -15.26 -73.77 -7.83
CA ALA A 48 -15.17 -74.03 -9.26
C ALA A 48 -13.69 -73.95 -9.69
N ALA A 49 -12.87 -74.87 -9.17
CA ALA A 49 -11.64 -75.22 -9.86
C ALA A 49 -11.98 -76.24 -10.95
N GLU A 50 -11.36 -76.04 -12.11
CA GLU A 50 -11.36 -76.93 -13.28
C GLU A 50 -12.55 -76.79 -14.25
N GLU A 51 -12.50 -75.74 -15.08
CA GLU A 51 -12.60 -75.81 -16.55
C GLU A 51 -12.74 -74.38 -17.10
N GLY A 52 -11.80 -73.95 -17.95
CA GLY A 52 -11.81 -72.60 -18.55
C GLY A 52 -10.51 -71.81 -18.38
N ALA A 53 -9.35 -72.47 -18.46
CA ALA A 53 -8.09 -71.81 -18.79
C ALA A 53 -8.03 -71.54 -20.31
N GLU A 54 -9.03 -70.84 -20.85
CA GLU A 54 -9.07 -70.31 -22.23
C GLU A 54 -10.24 -69.31 -22.29
N GLU A 55 -10.03 -68.16 -22.94
CA GLU A 55 -10.92 -66.98 -22.97
C GLU A 55 -10.93 -66.08 -21.72
N VAL A 56 -9.77 -65.46 -21.46
CA VAL A 56 -9.78 -64.05 -21.06
C VAL A 56 -10.36 -63.27 -22.24
N GLY A 57 -11.70 -63.15 -22.27
CA GLY A 57 -12.43 -62.35 -23.25
C GLY A 57 -11.82 -60.95 -23.32
N GLY A 58 -11.47 -60.53 -24.53
CA GLY A 58 -10.83 -59.25 -24.83
C GLY A 58 -11.51 -58.12 -24.09
N ASN A 59 -10.71 -57.39 -23.30
CA ASN A 59 -11.20 -56.27 -22.52
C ASN A 59 -11.67 -55.21 -23.51
N ALA A 60 -12.99 -55.02 -23.69
CA ALA A 60 -13.55 -54.07 -24.65
C ALA A 60 -12.99 -52.64 -24.48
N LEU A 61 -12.49 -52.32 -23.28
CA LEU A 61 -11.78 -51.09 -22.97
C LEU A 61 -10.40 -51.00 -23.63
N ALA A 62 -9.68 -52.12 -23.71
CA ALA A 62 -8.41 -52.24 -24.42
C ALA A 62 -8.60 -52.07 -25.94
N ASP A 63 -9.65 -52.67 -26.51
CA ASP A 63 -9.98 -52.51 -27.94
C ASP A 63 -10.40 -51.06 -28.27
N GLY A 64 -11.13 -50.41 -27.36
CA GLY A 64 -11.47 -48.98 -27.47
C GLY A 64 -10.24 -48.06 -27.45
N ILE A 65 -9.26 -48.34 -26.58
CA ILE A 65 -7.99 -47.59 -26.54
C ILE A 65 -7.17 -47.84 -27.81
N ALA A 66 -7.11 -49.09 -28.30
CA ALA A 66 -6.38 -49.43 -29.52
C ALA A 66 -6.96 -48.69 -30.74
N ALA A 67 -8.29 -48.68 -30.89
CA ALA A 67 -8.96 -47.95 -31.96
C ALA A 67 -8.73 -46.43 -31.86
N ALA A 68 -8.76 -45.86 -30.65
CA ALA A 68 -8.45 -44.44 -30.43
C ALA A 68 -6.99 -44.10 -30.79
N VAL A 69 -6.05 -44.97 -30.43
CA VAL A 69 -4.61 -44.79 -30.75
C VAL A 69 -4.39 -44.87 -32.27
N ASP A 70 -5.00 -45.81 -32.97
CA ASP A 70 -4.87 -45.90 -34.43
C ASP A 70 -5.50 -44.70 -35.14
N ALA A 71 -6.60 -44.14 -34.62
CA ALA A 71 -7.19 -42.90 -35.11
C ALA A 71 -6.28 -41.68 -34.87
N LEU A 72 -5.54 -41.65 -33.76
CA LEU A 72 -4.59 -40.58 -33.39
C LEU A 72 -3.24 -40.72 -34.10
N ARG A 73 -2.84 -41.93 -34.50
CA ARG A 73 -1.54 -42.26 -35.10
C ARG A 73 -1.09 -41.32 -36.22
N PRO A 74 -1.94 -40.93 -37.21
CA PRO A 74 -1.51 -40.00 -38.24
C PRO A 74 -1.27 -38.57 -37.71
N HIS A 75 -1.94 -38.19 -36.62
CA HIS A 75 -1.86 -36.86 -36.02
C HIS A 75 -0.85 -36.75 -34.86
N LEU A 76 -0.35 -37.87 -34.32
CA LEU A 76 0.59 -37.87 -33.18
C LEU A 76 1.80 -36.96 -33.40
N ARG A 77 2.40 -36.95 -34.60
CA ARG A 77 3.53 -36.05 -34.89
C ARG A 77 3.14 -34.58 -34.81
N ALA A 78 1.96 -34.22 -35.33
CA ALA A 78 1.45 -32.86 -35.27
C ALA A 78 1.10 -32.47 -33.82
N ILE A 79 0.50 -33.38 -33.04
CA ILE A 79 0.20 -33.17 -31.62
C ILE A 79 1.49 -32.98 -30.82
N LEU A 80 2.50 -33.83 -31.02
CA LEU A 80 3.79 -33.72 -30.33
C LEU A 80 4.52 -32.42 -30.71
N MET A 81 4.49 -32.01 -31.99
CA MET A 81 4.99 -30.69 -32.38
C MET A 81 4.21 -29.56 -31.71
N GLY A 82 2.89 -29.65 -31.67
CA GLY A 82 2.04 -28.66 -31.01
C GLY A 82 2.36 -28.52 -29.53
N ILE A 83 2.46 -29.64 -28.81
CA ILE A 83 2.86 -29.67 -27.39
C ILE A 83 4.28 -29.12 -27.23
N GLY A 84 5.23 -29.51 -28.09
CA GLY A 84 6.59 -28.99 -28.07
C GLY A 84 6.64 -27.46 -28.22
N CYS A 85 5.90 -26.90 -29.18
CA CYS A 85 5.78 -25.46 -29.35
C CYS A 85 5.16 -24.77 -28.14
N LEU A 86 4.11 -25.35 -27.56
CA LEU A 86 3.47 -24.82 -26.35
C LEU A 86 4.43 -24.83 -25.15
N LEU A 87 5.20 -25.90 -24.96
CA LEU A 87 6.19 -26.00 -23.89
C LEU A 87 7.29 -24.94 -24.07
N LEU A 88 7.81 -24.75 -25.29
CA LEU A 88 8.80 -23.71 -25.56
C LEU A 88 8.26 -22.30 -25.30
N ALA A 89 7.01 -22.03 -25.67
CA ALA A 89 6.35 -20.77 -25.37
C ALA A 89 6.20 -20.56 -23.85
N ALA A 90 5.79 -21.60 -23.11
CA ALA A 90 5.65 -21.54 -21.65
C ALA A 90 7.00 -21.32 -20.94
N ILE A 91 8.08 -21.99 -21.37
CA ILE A 91 9.42 -21.78 -20.82
C ILE A 91 9.90 -20.35 -21.08
N SER A 92 9.69 -19.85 -22.30
CA SER A 92 10.07 -18.48 -22.68
C SER A 92 9.31 -17.45 -21.84
N TRP A 93 8.01 -17.67 -21.62
CA TRP A 93 7.19 -16.83 -20.76
C TRP A 93 7.66 -16.86 -19.31
N LEU A 94 7.92 -18.05 -18.75
CA LEU A 94 8.39 -18.20 -17.38
C LEU A 94 9.74 -17.50 -17.16
N TRP A 95 10.65 -17.61 -18.13
CA TRP A 95 11.95 -16.94 -18.08
C TRP A 95 11.82 -15.41 -18.07
N LEU A 96 10.94 -14.85 -18.92
CA LEU A 96 10.66 -13.41 -18.92
C LEU A 96 10.03 -12.97 -17.59
N GLN A 97 9.16 -13.78 -17.00
CA GLN A 97 8.55 -13.50 -15.71
C GLN A 97 9.59 -13.52 -14.57
N GLN A 98 10.54 -14.46 -14.60
CA GLN A 98 11.64 -14.51 -13.64
C GLN A 98 12.57 -13.30 -13.76
N GLN A 99 12.89 -12.87 -14.99
CA GLN A 99 13.70 -11.66 -15.19
C GLN A 99 13.02 -10.41 -14.65
N ARG A 100 11.71 -10.26 -14.89
CA ARG A 100 10.94 -9.13 -14.34
C ARG A 100 10.90 -9.16 -12.81
N ALA A 101 10.70 -10.34 -12.22
CA ALA A 101 10.73 -10.48 -10.76
C ALA A 101 12.11 -10.13 -10.18
N ALA A 102 13.19 -10.56 -10.82
CA ALA A 102 14.56 -10.23 -10.41
C ALA A 102 14.86 -8.72 -10.54
N LEU A 103 14.41 -8.07 -11.62
CA LEU A 103 14.55 -6.62 -11.81
C LEU A 103 13.80 -5.85 -10.71
N VAL A 104 12.55 -6.23 -10.42
CA VAL A 104 11.76 -5.60 -9.37
C VAL A 104 12.42 -5.78 -8.00
N ALA A 105 12.90 -6.99 -7.69
CA ALA A 105 13.62 -7.25 -6.44
C ALA A 105 14.87 -6.36 -6.31
N LYS A 106 15.72 -6.31 -7.35
CA LYS A 106 16.91 -5.45 -7.36
C LYS A 106 16.54 -3.96 -7.17
N SER A 107 15.48 -3.50 -7.81
CA SER A 107 15.07 -2.10 -7.70
C SER A 107 14.66 -1.71 -6.27
N TRP A 108 14.08 -2.66 -5.51
CA TRP A 108 13.77 -2.45 -4.10
C TRP A 108 15.01 -2.44 -3.23
N ASP A 109 15.97 -3.32 -3.48
CA ASP A 109 17.25 -3.30 -2.76
C ASP A 109 17.94 -1.94 -2.95
N ASP A 110 18.09 -1.49 -4.20
CA ASP A 110 18.72 -0.20 -4.50
C ASP A 110 17.96 0.99 -3.86
N TYR A 111 16.61 0.97 -3.89
CA TYR A 111 15.79 1.96 -3.19
C TYR A 111 16.02 1.96 -1.68
N MET A 112 16.04 0.78 -1.05
CA MET A 112 16.24 0.65 0.40
C MET A 112 17.63 1.14 0.82
N PHE A 113 18.66 0.93 -0.01
CA PHE A 113 19.97 1.52 0.19
C PHE A 113 19.95 3.06 0.06
N ALA A 114 19.22 3.60 -0.93
CA ALA A 114 19.13 5.03 -1.17
C ALA A 114 18.36 5.82 -0.10
N ILE A 115 17.44 5.18 0.64
CA ILE A 115 16.71 5.84 1.74
C ILE A 115 17.43 5.78 3.10
N SER A 116 18.57 5.08 3.21
CA SER A 116 19.25 4.83 4.49
C SER A 116 20.78 5.04 4.42
N PRO A 117 21.28 6.27 4.61
CA PRO A 117 20.56 7.53 4.85
C PRO A 117 19.86 8.04 3.59
N VAL A 118 18.84 8.90 3.73
CA VAL A 118 18.14 9.50 2.59
C VAL A 118 19.13 10.34 1.78
N ASP A 119 19.57 9.81 0.64
CA ASP A 119 20.47 10.47 -0.29
C ASP A 119 19.70 10.84 -1.58
N PRO A 120 19.46 12.15 -1.84
CA PRO A 120 18.71 12.57 -3.00
C PRO A 120 19.39 12.19 -4.33
N ALA A 121 20.72 12.10 -4.38
CA ALA A 121 21.42 11.68 -5.60
C ALA A 121 21.21 10.18 -5.86
N ALA A 122 21.32 9.36 -4.81
CA ALA A 122 21.07 7.92 -4.92
C ALA A 122 19.61 7.62 -5.31
N LEU A 123 18.63 8.38 -4.80
CA LEU A 123 17.23 8.25 -5.20
C LEU A 123 17.00 8.61 -6.67
N ALA A 124 17.63 9.68 -7.16
CA ALA A 124 17.59 10.04 -8.58
C ALA A 124 18.18 8.94 -9.47
N ASP A 125 19.26 8.30 -9.01
CA ASP A 125 19.86 7.16 -9.69
C ASP A 125 18.93 5.95 -9.71
N VAL A 126 18.22 5.65 -8.61
CA VAL A 126 17.23 4.55 -8.56
C VAL A 126 16.10 4.78 -9.55
N ALA A 127 15.52 5.99 -9.60
CA ALA A 127 14.47 6.33 -10.56
C ALA A 127 14.94 6.20 -12.01
N THR A 128 16.17 6.63 -12.29
CA THR A 128 16.76 6.58 -13.64
C THR A 128 17.13 5.16 -14.07
N GLN A 129 17.65 4.34 -13.16
CA GLN A 129 18.09 2.97 -13.44
C GLN A 129 16.92 1.98 -13.52
N HIS A 130 15.83 2.24 -12.80
CA HIS A 130 14.67 1.36 -12.72
C HIS A 130 13.36 2.04 -13.17
N PRO A 131 13.30 2.57 -14.40
CA PRO A 131 12.11 3.28 -14.86
C PRO A 131 10.91 2.33 -14.98
N GLY A 132 9.77 2.76 -14.43
CA GLY A 132 8.52 2.00 -14.47
C GLY A 132 8.48 0.77 -13.55
N THR A 133 9.47 0.60 -12.67
CA THR A 133 9.32 -0.32 -11.53
C THR A 133 8.69 0.43 -10.36
N PRO A 134 7.97 -0.27 -9.45
CA PRO A 134 7.40 0.39 -8.27
C PRO A 134 8.44 1.12 -7.43
N ALA A 135 9.65 0.56 -7.27
CA ALA A 135 10.70 1.18 -6.46
C ALA A 135 11.24 2.48 -7.11
N GLY A 136 11.37 2.52 -8.44
CA GLY A 136 11.73 3.75 -9.16
C GLY A 136 10.68 4.85 -8.97
N GLU A 137 9.39 4.49 -9.03
CA GLU A 137 8.29 5.44 -8.82
C GLU A 137 8.21 5.96 -7.37
N TRP A 138 8.49 5.10 -6.38
CA TRP A 138 8.63 5.54 -5.00
C TRP A 138 9.85 6.45 -4.81
N ALA A 139 10.96 6.19 -5.51
CA ALA A 139 12.13 7.07 -5.48
C ALA A 139 11.81 8.47 -6.05
N ASP A 140 11.06 8.54 -7.16
CA ASP A 140 10.55 9.81 -7.71
C ASP A 140 9.62 10.54 -6.72
N LEU A 141 8.75 9.81 -6.02
CA LEU A 141 7.86 10.39 -5.01
C LEU A 141 8.65 11.03 -3.87
N ILE A 142 9.64 10.32 -3.32
CA ILE A 142 10.46 10.83 -2.22
C ILE A 142 11.27 12.05 -2.68
N GLN A 143 11.80 12.07 -3.91
CA GLN A 143 12.47 13.26 -4.44
C GLN A 143 11.52 14.47 -4.52
N ALA A 144 10.27 14.28 -4.97
CA ALA A 144 9.27 15.34 -4.99
C ALA A 144 8.93 15.83 -3.57
N GLU A 145 8.85 14.91 -2.59
CA GLU A 145 8.66 15.25 -1.17
C GLU A 145 9.82 16.07 -0.60
N MET A 146 11.06 15.68 -0.88
CA MET A 146 12.24 16.44 -0.45
C MET A 146 12.26 17.85 -1.04
N ALA A 147 11.91 18.00 -2.32
CA ALA A 147 11.80 19.30 -2.97
C ALA A 147 10.69 20.16 -2.37
N LEU A 148 9.57 19.54 -1.98
CA LEU A 148 8.47 20.21 -1.29
C LEU A 148 8.91 20.70 0.10
N ASP A 149 9.56 19.84 0.88
CA ASP A 149 10.00 20.16 2.24
C ASP A 149 11.07 21.27 2.21
N GLU A 150 12.09 21.15 1.36
CA GLU A 150 13.12 22.20 1.19
C GLU A 150 12.49 23.52 0.70
N GLY A 151 11.58 23.44 -0.27
CA GLY A 151 10.87 24.62 -0.78
C GLY A 151 10.00 25.28 0.29
N ALA A 152 9.32 24.50 1.14
CA ALA A 152 8.47 25.00 2.20
C ALA A 152 9.28 25.67 3.33
N GLU A 153 10.43 25.11 3.70
CA GLU A 153 11.34 25.72 4.67
C GLU A 153 11.91 27.05 4.16
N LEU A 154 12.35 27.07 2.89
CA LEU A 154 12.88 28.28 2.25
C LEU A 154 11.81 29.36 2.06
N LEU A 155 10.53 28.99 1.98
CA LEU A 155 9.44 29.91 1.68
C LEU A 155 9.30 31.05 2.69
N PHE A 156 9.89 30.92 3.90
CA PHE A 156 9.87 31.93 4.95
C PHE A 156 11.18 32.72 5.09
N VAL A 157 12.23 32.33 4.37
CA VAL A 157 13.59 32.87 4.51
C VAL A 157 14.11 33.44 3.19
N ASP A 158 13.98 32.67 2.12
CA ASP A 158 14.47 32.99 0.78
C ASP A 158 13.47 32.49 -0.26
N ARG A 159 12.50 33.37 -0.57
CA ARG A 159 11.41 33.04 -1.50
C ARG A 159 11.93 32.74 -2.91
N ASP A 160 12.97 33.43 -3.36
CA ASP A 160 13.52 33.25 -4.71
C ASP A 160 14.11 31.84 -4.88
N ARG A 161 14.71 31.28 -3.81
CA ARG A 161 15.17 29.88 -3.80
C ARG A 161 14.05 28.87 -3.53
N ALA A 162 13.01 29.25 -2.79
CA ALA A 162 11.86 28.39 -2.49
C ALA A 162 11.05 28.05 -3.75
N MET A 163 10.76 29.06 -4.58
CA MET A 163 9.87 28.90 -5.75
C MET A 163 10.30 27.78 -6.72
N PRO A 164 11.56 27.69 -7.19
CA PRO A 164 11.96 26.60 -8.08
C PRO A 164 11.89 25.22 -7.43
N LYS A 165 12.12 25.11 -6.11
CA LYS A 165 11.99 23.83 -5.38
C LYS A 165 10.54 23.38 -5.28
N LEU A 166 9.64 24.29 -4.95
CA LEU A 166 8.20 24.02 -4.92
C LEU A 166 7.65 23.68 -6.31
N GLN A 167 8.13 24.35 -7.36
CA GLN A 167 7.74 24.03 -8.74
C GLN A 167 8.27 22.65 -9.16
N ALA A 168 9.52 22.31 -8.83
CA ALA A 168 10.07 20.98 -9.07
C ALA A 168 9.26 19.88 -8.36
N ALA A 169 8.81 20.12 -7.12
CA ALA A 169 7.94 19.20 -6.40
C ALA A 169 6.59 19.01 -7.12
N ALA A 170 5.94 20.11 -7.52
CA ALA A 170 4.67 20.05 -8.26
C ALA A 170 4.82 19.29 -9.59
N ASP A 171 5.89 19.54 -10.33
CA ASP A 171 6.17 18.86 -11.60
C ASP A 171 6.45 17.36 -11.39
N GLY A 172 7.20 17.00 -10.34
CA GLY A 172 7.49 15.61 -9.98
C GLY A 172 6.21 14.83 -9.61
N TYR A 173 5.34 15.39 -8.78
CA TYR A 173 4.06 14.76 -8.47
C TYR A 173 3.15 14.65 -9.69
N ALA A 174 3.10 15.68 -10.54
CA ALA A 174 2.31 15.65 -11.76
C ALA A 174 2.80 14.56 -12.73
N ALA A 175 4.12 14.40 -12.89
CA ALA A 175 4.72 13.37 -13.73
C ALA A 175 4.34 11.95 -13.25
N LEU A 176 4.37 11.70 -11.94
CA LEU A 176 3.92 10.43 -11.36
C LEU A 176 2.45 10.13 -11.69
N LEU A 177 1.58 11.14 -11.65
CA LEU A 177 0.15 10.96 -11.93
C LEU A 177 -0.14 10.68 -13.42
N VAL A 178 0.70 11.13 -14.35
CA VAL A 178 0.58 10.78 -15.79
C VAL A 178 0.70 9.27 -16.03
N GLY A 179 1.50 8.58 -15.21
CA GLY A 179 1.67 7.11 -15.26
C GLY A 179 0.42 6.30 -14.94
N ARG A 180 -0.69 6.94 -14.54
CA ARG A 180 -1.94 6.30 -14.07
C ARG A 180 -1.70 5.35 -12.90
N GLN A 181 -0.84 5.78 -11.97
CA GLN A 181 -0.58 5.05 -10.74
C GLN A 181 -1.88 4.82 -9.96
N LYS A 182 -1.88 3.76 -9.15
CA LYS A 182 -3.05 3.36 -8.35
C LYS A 182 -2.68 3.15 -6.89
N GLY A 183 -3.69 3.21 -6.03
CA GLY A 183 -3.54 2.96 -4.60
C GLY A 183 -2.71 4.04 -3.92
N LEU A 184 -1.90 3.62 -2.93
CA LEU A 184 -1.21 4.51 -2.01
C LEU A 184 -0.28 5.52 -2.70
N LEU A 185 0.46 5.10 -3.73
CA LEU A 185 1.39 5.97 -4.45
C LEU A 185 0.65 7.15 -5.11
N ALA A 186 -0.47 6.88 -5.76
CA ALA A 186 -1.27 7.89 -6.44
C ALA A 186 -1.99 8.83 -5.46
N GLU A 187 -2.53 8.27 -4.37
CA GLU A 187 -3.12 9.07 -3.28
C GLU A 187 -2.08 10.05 -2.71
N ARG A 188 -0.87 9.56 -2.41
CA ARG A 188 0.21 10.34 -1.83
C ARG A 188 0.76 11.39 -2.80
N ALA A 189 0.94 11.05 -4.07
CA ALA A 189 1.35 12.00 -5.10
C ALA A 189 0.30 13.11 -5.32
N MET A 190 -0.99 12.75 -5.37
CA MET A 190 -2.07 13.74 -5.55
C MET A 190 -2.18 14.68 -4.34
N PHE A 191 -2.03 14.16 -3.13
CA PHE A 191 -1.99 14.99 -1.92
C PHE A 191 -0.75 15.89 -1.87
N GLY A 192 0.42 15.37 -2.25
CA GLY A 192 1.66 16.13 -2.37
C GLY A 192 1.56 17.25 -3.40
N LEU A 193 0.95 17.00 -4.55
CA LEU A 193 0.69 18.01 -5.58
C LEU A 193 -0.20 19.14 -5.06
N ALA A 194 -1.26 18.79 -4.31
CA ALA A 194 -2.12 19.79 -3.69
C ALA A 194 -1.34 20.66 -2.68
N LYS A 195 -0.49 20.05 -1.84
CA LYS A 195 0.41 20.79 -0.94
C LYS A 195 1.37 21.72 -1.70
N ALA A 196 2.01 21.21 -2.76
CA ALA A 196 2.95 22.01 -3.56
C ALA A 196 2.26 23.21 -4.22
N ASN A 197 1.08 23.02 -4.80
CA ASN A 197 0.27 24.11 -5.36
C ASN A 197 -0.15 25.12 -4.29
N GLU A 198 -0.49 24.65 -3.08
CA GLU A 198 -0.82 25.51 -1.95
C GLU A 198 0.37 26.40 -1.57
N SER A 199 1.57 25.81 -1.44
CA SER A 199 2.81 26.52 -1.14
C SER A 199 3.22 27.49 -2.26
N LEU A 200 2.89 27.19 -3.52
CA LEU A 200 3.07 28.10 -4.66
C LEU A 200 2.05 29.25 -4.69
N GLY A 201 1.06 29.26 -3.78
CA GLY A 201 -0.01 30.25 -3.75
C GLY A 201 -1.12 29.99 -4.77
N LYS A 202 -1.14 28.82 -5.43
CA LYS A 202 -2.20 28.38 -6.34
C LYS A 202 -3.35 27.76 -5.53
N VAL A 203 -4.01 28.57 -4.70
CA VAL A 203 -4.97 28.12 -3.68
C VAL A 203 -6.16 27.36 -4.29
N ASP A 204 -6.68 27.81 -5.43
CA ASP A 204 -7.79 27.15 -6.11
C ASP A 204 -7.42 25.75 -6.64
N ASP A 205 -6.22 25.61 -7.21
CA ASP A 205 -5.71 24.33 -7.69
C ASP A 205 -5.43 23.38 -6.52
N ALA A 206 -4.90 23.90 -5.42
CA ALA A 206 -4.67 23.14 -4.20
C ALA A 206 -5.99 22.61 -3.61
N ARG A 207 -7.01 23.46 -3.50
CA ARG A 207 -8.35 23.07 -3.02
C ARG A 207 -8.94 21.95 -3.88
N GLN A 208 -8.90 22.11 -5.20
CA GLN A 208 -9.38 21.09 -6.13
C GLN A 208 -8.59 19.78 -6.00
N GLY A 209 -7.27 19.87 -5.83
CA GLY A 209 -6.41 18.70 -5.60
C GLY A 209 -6.78 17.94 -4.32
N TYR A 210 -6.99 18.64 -3.20
CA TYR A 210 -7.44 18.01 -1.96
C TYR A 210 -8.85 17.41 -2.06
N GLU A 211 -9.77 18.07 -2.76
CA GLU A 211 -11.10 17.52 -3.05
C GLU A 211 -11.01 16.24 -3.89
N ALA A 212 -10.13 16.20 -4.89
CA ALA A 212 -9.87 15.02 -5.70
C ALA A 212 -9.32 13.86 -4.84
N VAL A 213 -8.35 14.11 -3.95
CA VAL A 213 -7.85 13.07 -3.02
C VAL A 213 -8.99 12.50 -2.17
N ALA A 214 -9.81 13.38 -1.61
CA ALA A 214 -10.94 12.99 -0.76
C ALA A 214 -12.03 12.19 -1.48
N SER A 215 -12.25 12.48 -2.77
CA SER A 215 -13.27 11.85 -3.61
C SER A 215 -12.79 10.54 -4.23
N ASP A 216 -11.58 10.52 -4.77
CA ASP A 216 -11.02 9.37 -5.49
C ASP A 216 -10.51 8.28 -4.54
N TYR A 217 -10.10 8.66 -3.31
CA TYR A 217 -9.58 7.76 -2.29
C TYR A 217 -10.37 7.89 -0.97
N PRO A 218 -11.70 7.68 -0.93
CA PRO A 218 -12.51 8.04 0.24
C PRO A 218 -12.11 7.32 1.54
N GLY A 219 -11.58 6.09 1.44
CA GLY A 219 -11.04 5.28 2.54
C GLY A 219 -9.50 5.28 2.64
N GLY A 220 -8.82 6.13 1.88
CA GLY A 220 -7.37 6.30 1.93
C GLY A 220 -6.91 7.02 3.20
N ALA A 221 -5.64 6.84 3.56
CA ALA A 221 -5.08 7.38 4.81
C ALA A 221 -5.04 8.93 4.82
N LEU A 222 -4.99 9.56 3.64
CA LEU A 222 -4.88 11.01 3.49
C LEU A 222 -6.23 11.70 3.26
N ALA A 223 -7.28 10.93 2.97
CA ALA A 223 -8.59 11.48 2.61
C ALA A 223 -9.22 12.35 3.69
N GLY A 224 -9.04 11.98 4.97
CA GLY A 224 -9.52 12.79 6.11
C GLY A 224 -8.82 14.15 6.17
N MET A 225 -7.50 14.15 6.07
CA MET A 225 -6.68 15.37 6.05
C MET A 225 -6.99 16.23 4.83
N ALA A 226 -7.16 15.62 3.66
CA ALA A 226 -7.51 16.31 2.43
C ALA A 226 -8.87 17.03 2.54
N ARG A 227 -9.92 16.35 3.03
CA ARG A 227 -11.23 16.99 3.29
C ARG A 227 -11.15 18.15 4.26
N GLN A 228 -10.37 18.01 5.33
CA GLN A 228 -10.19 19.08 6.30
C GLN A 228 -9.47 20.27 5.65
N ARG A 229 -8.42 20.01 4.87
CA ARG A 229 -7.64 21.07 4.22
C ARG A 229 -8.45 21.78 3.15
N SER A 230 -9.18 21.07 2.29
CA SER A 230 -10.02 21.70 1.26
C SER A 230 -11.02 22.68 1.86
N ARG A 231 -11.75 22.28 2.91
CA ARG A 231 -12.68 23.16 3.65
C ARG A 231 -11.99 24.37 4.26
N SER A 232 -10.77 24.19 4.79
CA SER A 232 -10.01 25.31 5.37
C SER A 232 -9.60 26.35 4.33
N LEU A 233 -9.50 25.96 3.05
CA LEU A 233 -9.14 26.84 1.94
C LEU A 233 -10.35 27.52 1.28
N GLU A 234 -11.59 27.10 1.59
CA GLU A 234 -12.82 27.69 1.01
C GLU A 234 -13.13 29.11 1.54
N GLY A 235 -12.65 29.45 2.74
CA GLY A 235 -13.03 30.70 3.41
C GLY A 235 -12.28 31.94 2.89
N GLU A 236 -12.95 33.09 2.92
CA GLU A 236 -12.34 34.41 2.61
C GLU A 236 -11.07 34.66 3.41
N ARG A 237 -11.05 34.25 4.69
CA ARG A 237 -9.87 34.34 5.56
C ARG A 237 -8.64 33.63 4.98
N ALA A 238 -8.80 32.48 4.33
CA ALA A 238 -7.68 31.79 3.71
C ALA A 238 -7.14 32.60 2.54
N GLN A 239 -8.03 33.10 1.67
CA GLN A 239 -7.67 33.94 0.53
C GLN A 239 -6.95 35.23 0.96
N GLU A 240 -7.46 35.89 2.01
CA GLU A 240 -6.82 37.06 2.62
C GLU A 240 -5.41 36.72 3.12
N TRP A 241 -5.24 35.59 3.81
CA TRP A 241 -3.94 35.16 4.31
C TRP A 241 -2.94 34.90 3.19
N TYR A 242 -3.31 34.13 2.15
CA TYR A 242 -2.41 33.86 1.03
C TYR A 242 -2.08 35.13 0.24
N THR A 243 -3.05 36.05 0.09
CA THR A 243 -2.83 37.36 -0.54
C THR A 243 -1.84 38.19 0.26
N TRP A 244 -2.03 38.28 1.58
CA TRP A 244 -1.10 38.96 2.48
C TRP A 244 0.29 38.32 2.47
N PHE A 245 0.36 36.98 2.49
CA PHE A 245 1.60 36.22 2.48
C PHE A 245 2.37 36.38 1.16
N ALA A 246 1.66 36.42 0.03
CA ALA A 246 2.25 36.68 -1.28
C ALA A 246 2.85 38.09 -1.39
N ALA A 247 2.31 39.07 -0.66
CA ALA A 247 2.83 40.43 -0.64
C ALA A 247 4.08 40.61 0.24
N GLN A 248 4.41 39.64 1.09
CA GLN A 248 5.58 39.73 1.97
C GLN A 248 6.88 39.64 1.17
N LYS A 249 7.79 40.58 1.43
CA LYS A 249 9.16 40.55 0.91
C LYS A 249 10.08 39.97 1.97
N MET A 250 10.53 38.74 1.75
CA MET A 250 11.52 38.11 2.62
C MET A 250 12.90 38.44 2.07
N THR A 251 13.70 39.12 2.88
CA THR A 251 15.10 39.39 2.55
C THR A 251 15.92 38.29 3.22
N PRO A 252 16.67 37.47 2.47
CA PRO A 252 17.52 36.46 3.06
C PRO A 252 18.49 37.11 4.08
N PRO A 253 18.79 36.45 5.21
CA PRO A 253 19.82 36.95 6.11
C PRO A 253 21.12 37.10 5.32
N THR A 254 21.82 38.21 5.50
CA THR A 254 23.16 38.39 4.93
C THR A 254 24.04 37.23 5.41
N PRO A 255 24.81 36.59 4.51
CA PRO A 255 25.73 35.54 4.91
C PRO A 255 26.63 36.07 6.03
N VAL A 256 26.61 35.40 7.18
CA VAL A 256 27.56 35.72 8.25
C VAL A 256 28.96 35.51 7.68
N ASP A 257 29.77 36.56 7.73
CA ASP A 257 31.16 36.51 7.26
C ASP A 257 31.94 35.62 8.22
N ASN A 258 32.12 34.36 7.82
CA ASN A 258 32.94 33.38 8.54
C ASN A 258 34.44 33.60 8.29
N SER A 259 34.86 34.80 7.90
CA SER A 259 36.26 35.18 7.87
C SER A 259 36.90 34.81 9.22
N PRO A 260 38.00 34.04 9.23
CA PRO A 260 38.67 33.68 10.47
C PRO A 260 39.01 34.97 11.19
N ILE A 261 38.50 35.13 12.42
CA ILE A 261 38.83 36.26 13.27
C ILE A 261 40.33 36.21 13.50
N LEU A 262 41.07 37.06 12.79
CA LEU A 262 42.51 37.29 12.95
C LEU A 262 42.75 37.74 14.40
N GLY A 263 43.12 36.80 15.27
CA GLY A 263 43.38 37.04 16.68
C GLY A 263 42.71 36.07 17.66
N ALA A 264 41.79 35.22 17.21
CA ALA A 264 41.36 34.08 18.02
C ALA A 264 42.48 33.01 18.01
N PRO A 265 42.96 32.52 19.17
CA PRO A 265 44.00 31.51 19.19
C PRO A 265 43.52 30.27 18.44
N ALA A 266 44.40 29.73 17.59
CA ALA A 266 44.22 28.44 16.94
C ALA A 266 44.26 27.32 17.99
N GLY A 267 43.18 27.20 18.78
CA GLY A 267 42.93 26.10 19.69
C GLY A 267 42.08 25.06 18.97
N GLY A 268 42.69 23.92 18.69
CA GLY A 268 42.08 22.84 17.92
C GLY A 268 40.73 22.39 18.48
N PHE A 269 39.71 22.44 17.64
CA PHE A 269 38.57 21.55 17.75
C PHE A 269 38.92 20.28 16.96
N GLY A 270 39.60 19.38 17.65
CA GLY A 270 39.58 17.97 17.27
C GLY A 270 38.18 17.41 17.42
N ASP A 271 37.91 16.35 16.67
CA ASP A 271 36.71 15.52 16.74
C ASP A 271 36.23 15.32 18.18
N ALA A 272 35.16 16.03 18.54
CA ALA A 272 34.37 15.75 19.71
C ALA A 272 32.90 15.77 19.28
N ALA A 273 32.33 14.57 19.24
CA ALA A 273 30.90 14.34 19.18
C ALA A 273 30.15 15.29 20.14
N PRO A 274 28.93 15.75 19.80
CA PRO A 274 28.13 16.51 20.74
C PRO A 274 27.64 15.56 21.86
N ALA A 275 28.43 15.47 22.92
CA ALA A 275 27.94 15.09 24.24
C ALA A 275 27.05 16.25 24.73
N GLY A 276 25.79 15.92 25.02
CA GLY A 276 24.83 16.87 25.54
C GLY A 276 25.28 17.52 26.85
N ALA A 277 25.06 18.83 26.93
CA ALA A 277 24.88 19.58 28.15
C ALA A 277 23.77 20.60 27.83
N ALA A 278 22.52 20.39 28.22
CA ALA A 278 22.04 20.60 29.59
C ALA A 278 22.63 21.88 30.20
N LEU A 279 21.85 22.96 30.15
CA LEU A 279 21.50 23.82 31.30
C LEU A 279 20.51 24.88 30.80
N ALA A 280 19.22 24.53 30.87
CA ALA A 280 18.14 25.52 30.86
C ALA A 280 17.93 26.02 32.31
N PRO A 281 17.56 27.30 32.50
CA PRO A 281 17.29 27.85 33.83
C PRO A 281 16.04 27.21 34.47
N GLU A 282 16.16 26.81 35.74
CA GLU A 282 15.06 26.36 36.60
C GLU A 282 13.93 27.40 36.58
N THR A 283 12.81 27.02 35.96
CA THR A 283 11.52 27.67 36.15
C THR A 283 10.75 26.82 37.16
N GLU A 284 10.68 27.32 38.38
CA GLU A 284 9.90 26.79 39.49
C GLU A 284 8.41 26.75 39.09
N ALA A 285 7.91 25.56 38.78
CA ALA A 285 6.50 25.29 38.56
C ALA A 285 5.94 24.52 39.78
N PRO A 286 4.75 24.89 40.29
CA PRO A 286 4.19 24.32 41.51
C PRO A 286 3.76 22.86 41.33
N ALA A 287 3.91 22.10 42.42
CA ALA A 287 3.67 20.67 42.53
C ALA A 287 2.26 20.22 42.09
N PRO A 288 2.14 19.08 41.40
CA PRO A 288 0.87 18.38 41.29
C PRO A 288 0.62 17.52 42.54
N GLU A 289 -0.42 17.87 43.30
CA GLU A 289 -1.03 16.99 44.29
C GLU A 289 -1.50 15.70 43.58
N THR A 290 -0.82 14.60 43.90
CA THR A 290 -1.24 13.25 43.52
C THR A 290 -2.24 12.78 44.56
N GLU A 291 -3.52 13.07 44.32
CA GLU A 291 -4.61 12.44 45.06
C GLU A 291 -4.94 11.10 44.38
N ALA A 292 -4.53 10.02 45.02
CA ALA A 292 -4.84 8.66 44.60
C ALA A 292 -6.32 8.35 44.93
N PRO A 293 -7.15 7.93 43.97
CA PRO A 293 -8.43 7.31 44.31
C PRO A 293 -8.20 5.87 44.77
N ALA A 294 -8.72 5.59 45.95
CA ALA A 294 -8.74 4.28 46.61
C ALA A 294 -9.52 3.23 45.78
N PRO A 295 -9.18 1.93 45.91
CA PRO A 295 -9.94 0.85 45.30
C PRO A 295 -11.21 0.59 46.12
N GLU A 296 -12.37 0.98 45.60
CA GLU A 296 -13.65 0.51 46.12
C GLU A 296 -13.90 -0.93 45.71
N THR A 297 -14.10 -1.75 46.74
CA THR A 297 -14.46 -3.15 46.69
C THR A 297 -15.98 -3.23 46.69
N GLU A 298 -16.61 -3.62 45.59
CA GLU A 298 -18.04 -3.98 45.59
C GLU A 298 -18.25 -5.37 44.96
N THR A 299 -18.55 -6.32 45.83
CA THR A 299 -19.30 -7.57 45.61
C THR A 299 -19.76 -7.99 47.02
N PRO A 300 -20.94 -8.61 47.30
CA PRO A 300 -21.97 -9.19 46.43
C PRO A 300 -23.43 -8.77 46.77
N ALA A 301 -24.39 -9.01 45.88
CA ALA A 301 -25.72 -9.48 46.28
C ALA A 301 -26.39 -10.25 45.13
N ALA A 302 -26.82 -11.46 45.46
CA ALA A 302 -27.46 -12.43 44.60
C ALA A 302 -28.96 -12.15 44.41
N GLU A 303 -29.56 -13.01 43.57
CA GLU A 303 -30.91 -13.58 43.74
C GLU A 303 -32.03 -13.00 42.86
N GLY A 304 -32.49 -13.85 41.92
CA GLY A 304 -33.69 -13.58 41.13
C GLY A 304 -33.84 -14.37 39.83
N ALA A 305 -33.80 -15.70 39.88
CA ALA A 305 -34.56 -16.54 38.93
C ALA A 305 -35.97 -16.77 39.54
N PRO A 306 -37.08 -16.96 38.78
CA PRO A 306 -37.20 -18.04 37.80
C PRO A 306 -38.02 -17.77 36.50
N ALA A 307 -37.81 -18.71 35.59
CA ALA A 307 -38.58 -19.19 34.43
C ALA A 307 -40.00 -18.66 34.13
N THR A 308 -40.30 -18.48 32.84
CA THR A 308 -41.45 -19.15 32.17
C THR A 308 -41.37 -19.12 30.64
N THR A 309 -41.36 -20.31 30.06
CA THR A 309 -41.79 -20.66 28.67
C THR A 309 -43.33 -20.66 28.63
N PRO A 310 -43.99 -20.21 27.53
CA PRO A 310 -44.58 -21.13 26.53
C PRO A 310 -44.41 -20.59 25.09
N ALA A 311 -44.08 -21.37 24.05
CA ALA A 311 -44.87 -22.40 23.35
C ALA A 311 -46.25 -21.94 22.84
N ALA A 312 -46.40 -21.74 21.52
CA ALA A 312 -47.51 -22.16 20.62
C ALA A 312 -47.57 -21.27 19.34
N GLN A 313 -47.38 -21.86 18.15
CA GLN A 313 -48.39 -22.10 17.08
C GLN A 313 -48.60 -20.87 16.16
N GLU A 314 -48.61 -20.94 14.84
CA GLU A 314 -49.00 -21.99 13.87
C GLU A 314 -47.96 -22.29 12.80
#